data_AF-A0A1F3M8R9-F1
#
_entry.id   AF-A0A1F3M8R9-F1
#
_cell.length_a   1.000
_cell.length_b   1.000
_cell.length_c   1.000
_cell.angle_alpha   90.00
_cell.angle_beta   90.00
_cell.angle_gamma   90.00
#
_symmetry.space_group_name_H-M   'P 1'
#
loop_
_entity.id
_entity.type
_entity.pdbx_description
1 polymer ?
#
loop_
_entity_poly.entity_id
_entity_poly.type
_entity_poly.pdbx_seq_one_letter_code
_entity_poly.pdbx_strand_id
1 'polypeptide(L)'
;MKLKQFLSESPYKSAIIFGMALLVFTFMLLIANVIFSFFAVNKALNFVKSTTIENKEVFHNWENEEQQNLWKEKFWIENQIRVSKEDSMSLGINFKDSTIQLQFKGLPLIKSRIARTWPEHFLSSLSAENYSKIFGHLLTIDNADANISKRPFRKMKVTAEGNTQAVDSLTYKPKAFSWSFVTNNNIRIVIKGYGTDSLEIVPSFRSDVLKFRIAEKTISAFTDFTPTLFIWINDKEAEAIYRALPKKASIVIHN
;
A
#
# COMPACT_ATOMS: atom_id res chain seq x y z
N MET A 1 40.86 -27.13 -19.03
CA MET A 1 42.19 -26.50 -19.11
C MET A 1 42.27 -25.28 -20.05
N LYS A 2 41.46 -25.19 -21.13
CA LYS A 2 41.53 -24.07 -22.11
C LYS A 2 40.96 -22.71 -21.67
N LEU A 3 40.08 -22.64 -20.66
CA LEU A 3 39.46 -21.36 -20.24
C LEU A 3 40.43 -20.43 -19.48
N LYS A 4 41.32 -21.01 -18.65
CA LYS A 4 42.34 -20.26 -17.90
C LYS A 4 43.39 -19.62 -18.82
N GLN A 5 43.73 -20.29 -19.92
CA GLN A 5 44.71 -19.80 -20.90
C GLN A 5 44.14 -18.71 -21.80
N PHE A 6 42.84 -18.78 -22.15
CA PHE A 6 42.17 -17.72 -22.92
C PHE A 6 41.95 -16.43 -22.12
N LEU A 7 41.65 -16.56 -20.82
CA LEU A 7 41.67 -15.46 -19.85
C LEU A 7 43.11 -15.05 -19.48
N SER A 8 44.13 -15.66 -20.09
CA SER A 8 45.59 -15.43 -20.04
C SER A 8 46.10 -14.16 -20.74
N GLU A 9 45.53 -13.87 -21.89
CA GLU A 9 46.20 -13.04 -22.89
C GLU A 9 45.27 -12.01 -23.53
N SER A 10 43.99 -11.99 -23.16
CA SER A 10 43.05 -11.02 -23.72
C SER A 10 43.19 -9.65 -23.03
N PRO A 11 43.14 -8.52 -23.77
CA PRO A 11 43.11 -7.18 -23.20
C PRO A 11 41.81 -6.89 -22.42
N TYR A 12 40.89 -7.86 -22.35
CA TYR A 12 39.56 -7.75 -21.75
C TYR A 12 39.43 -8.46 -20.39
N LYS A 13 40.50 -9.02 -19.82
CA LYS A 13 40.45 -9.71 -18.52
C LYS A 13 39.81 -8.88 -17.41
N SER A 14 40.22 -7.62 -17.30
CA SER A 14 39.69 -6.69 -16.29
C SER A 14 38.21 -6.43 -16.49
N ALA A 15 37.77 -6.29 -17.75
CA ALA A 15 36.36 -6.14 -18.11
C ALA A 15 35.53 -7.41 -17.81
N ILE A 16 36.09 -8.60 -18.04
CA ILE A 16 35.42 -9.88 -17.74
C ILE A 16 35.29 -10.08 -16.22
N ILE A 17 36.35 -9.81 -15.45
CA ILE A 17 36.32 -9.91 -13.99
C ILE A 17 35.34 -8.89 -13.40
N PHE A 18 35.34 -7.65 -13.90
CA PHE A 18 34.41 -6.61 -13.48
C PHE A 18 32.96 -6.97 -13.82
N GLY A 19 32.70 -7.49 -15.03
CA GLY A 19 31.37 -7.96 -15.43
C GLY A 19 30.87 -9.11 -14.56
N MET A 20 31.75 -10.04 -14.19
CA MET A 20 31.41 -11.16 -13.30
C MET A 20 31.11 -10.68 -11.87
N ALA A 21 31.90 -9.73 -11.35
CA ALA A 21 31.65 -9.11 -10.06
C ALA A 21 30.32 -8.33 -10.03
N LEU A 22 30.00 -7.58 -11.10
CA LEU A 22 28.73 -6.87 -11.24
C LEU A 22 27.54 -7.85 -11.25
N LEU A 23 27.68 -8.98 -11.93
CA LEU A 23 26.64 -10.02 -12.00
C LEU A 23 26.42 -10.69 -10.63
N VAL A 24 27.49 -11.01 -9.91
CA VAL A 24 27.38 -11.53 -8.53
C VAL A 24 26.73 -10.51 -7.61
N PHE A 25 27.07 -9.23 -7.74
CA PHE A 25 26.48 -8.16 -6.95
C PHE A 25 24.98 -7.97 -7.24
N THR A 26 24.56 -7.98 -8.51
CA THR A 26 23.14 -7.89 -8.86
C THR A 26 22.36 -9.12 -8.39
N PHE A 27 22.97 -10.31 -8.46
CA PHE A 27 22.36 -11.54 -7.95
C PHE A 27 22.20 -11.51 -6.42
N MET A 28 23.22 -11.03 -5.69
CA MET A 28 23.15 -10.84 -4.25
C MET A 28 22.04 -9.84 -3.86
N LEU A 29 21.89 -8.75 -4.62
CA LEU A 29 20.80 -7.80 -4.42
C LEU A 29 19.42 -8.45 -4.66
N LEU A 30 19.27 -9.32 -5.66
CA LEU A 30 18.01 -10.06 -5.88
C LEU A 30 17.68 -10.99 -4.71
N ILE A 31 18.66 -11.77 -4.22
CA ILE A 31 18.47 -12.64 -3.05
C ILE A 31 18.07 -11.82 -1.82
N ALA A 32 18.75 -10.70 -1.56
CA ALA A 32 18.42 -9.83 -0.45
C ALA A 32 16.98 -9.30 -0.51
N ASN A 33 16.45 -9.02 -1.71
CA ASN A 33 15.05 -8.59 -1.88
C ASN A 33 14.07 -9.70 -1.48
N VAL A 34 14.33 -10.94 -1.88
CA VAL A 34 13.47 -12.08 -1.54
C VAL A 34 13.46 -12.30 -0.02
N ILE A 35 14.65 -12.31 0.59
CA ILE A 35 14.81 -12.48 2.05
C ILE A 35 14.07 -11.37 2.80
N PHE A 36 14.24 -10.11 2.38
CA PHE A 36 13.63 -8.98 3.07
C PHE A 36 12.09 -8.99 2.97
N SER A 37 11.55 -9.36 1.81
CA SER A 37 10.10 -9.54 1.63
C SER A 37 9.58 -10.63 2.56
N PHE A 38 10.27 -11.77 2.61
CA PHE A 38 9.92 -12.90 3.47
C PHE A 38 9.91 -12.52 4.96
N PHE A 39 10.94 -11.82 5.44
CA PHE A 39 10.99 -11.34 6.84
C PHE A 39 9.89 -10.33 7.17
N ALA A 40 9.59 -9.41 6.25
CA ALA A 40 8.52 -8.43 6.44
C ALA A 40 7.14 -9.11 6.57
N VAL A 41 6.87 -10.07 5.69
CA VAL A 41 5.66 -10.89 5.72
C VAL A 41 5.61 -11.72 7.00
N ASN A 42 6.67 -12.44 7.36
CA ASN A 42 6.68 -13.30 8.55
C ASN A 42 6.47 -12.49 9.84
N LYS A 43 7.05 -11.29 9.93
CA LYS A 43 6.84 -10.41 11.09
C LYS A 43 5.40 -9.89 11.16
N ALA A 44 4.80 -9.56 10.02
CA ALA A 44 3.38 -9.20 9.94
C ALA A 44 2.46 -10.36 10.33
N LEU A 45 2.76 -11.57 9.84
CA LEU A 45 2.02 -12.79 10.19
C LEU A 45 2.09 -13.08 11.69
N ASN A 46 3.26 -12.95 12.31
CA ASN A 46 3.43 -13.19 13.74
C ASN A 46 2.68 -12.15 14.58
N PHE A 47 2.63 -10.89 14.15
CA PHE A 47 1.81 -9.86 14.80
C PHE A 47 0.31 -10.19 14.73
N VAL A 48 -0.18 -10.58 13.55
CA VAL A 48 -1.59 -10.97 13.36
C VAL A 48 -1.94 -12.20 14.21
N LYS A 49 -1.03 -13.18 14.32
CA LYS A 49 -1.23 -14.36 15.18
C LYS A 49 -1.38 -13.99 16.66
N SER A 50 -0.67 -12.97 17.13
CA SER A 50 -0.76 -12.51 18.52
C SER A 50 -2.02 -11.69 18.83
N THR A 51 -2.72 -11.17 17.81
CA THR A 51 -3.95 -10.42 18.01
C THR A 51 -5.12 -11.38 18.24
N THR A 52 -5.68 -11.35 19.46
CA THR A 52 -6.80 -12.19 19.88
C THR A 52 -8.13 -11.62 19.36
N ILE A 53 -8.43 -11.86 18.09
CA ILE A 53 -9.80 -11.72 17.56
C ILE A 53 -10.40 -13.12 17.58
N GLU A 54 -11.31 -13.41 18.50
CA GLU A 54 -12.01 -14.70 18.53
C GLU A 54 -12.86 -14.84 17.26
N ASN A 55 -12.48 -15.76 16.38
CA ASN A 55 -13.29 -16.13 15.24
C ASN A 55 -13.71 -17.60 15.37
N LYS A 56 -15.02 -17.85 15.32
CA LYS A 56 -15.62 -19.18 15.54
C LYS A 56 -15.81 -19.98 14.26
N GLU A 57 -15.41 -19.45 13.10
CA GLU A 57 -15.59 -20.13 11.82
C GLU A 57 -14.61 -21.29 11.67
N VAL A 58 -15.15 -22.48 11.37
CA VAL A 58 -14.37 -23.68 11.07
C VAL A 58 -14.09 -23.70 9.56
N PHE A 59 -12.81 -23.55 9.21
CA PHE A 59 -12.37 -23.58 7.81
C PHE A 59 -12.08 -25.01 7.38
N HIS A 60 -12.93 -25.57 6.53
CA HIS A 60 -12.65 -26.83 5.86
C HIS A 60 -11.79 -26.58 4.61
N ASN A 61 -10.76 -27.41 4.42
CA ASN A 61 -9.97 -27.50 3.18
C ASN A 61 -9.44 -26.16 2.62
N TRP A 62 -8.96 -25.26 3.49
CA TRP A 62 -8.30 -24.01 3.09
C TRP A 62 -7.07 -24.20 2.20
N GLU A 63 -6.50 -25.40 2.20
CA GLU A 63 -5.37 -25.79 1.34
C GLU A 63 -5.77 -25.89 -0.14
N ASN A 64 -7.06 -26.09 -0.44
CA ASN A 64 -7.56 -26.08 -1.81
C ASN A 64 -7.79 -24.63 -2.27
N GLU A 65 -7.11 -24.22 -3.34
CA GLU A 65 -7.17 -22.88 -3.91
C GLU A 65 -8.60 -22.43 -4.29
N GLU A 66 -9.41 -23.33 -4.85
CA GLU A 66 -10.80 -23.00 -5.24
C GLU A 66 -11.64 -22.66 -4.02
N GLN A 67 -11.54 -23.47 -2.96
CA GLN A 67 -12.28 -23.25 -1.72
C GLN A 67 -11.76 -22.01 -0.99
N GLN A 68 -10.44 -21.78 -1.02
CA GLN A 68 -9.85 -20.57 -0.48
C GLN A 68 -10.43 -19.32 -1.16
N ASN A 69 -10.56 -19.34 -2.49
CA ASN A 69 -11.13 -18.23 -3.25
C ASN A 69 -12.61 -18.00 -2.91
N LEU A 70 -13.40 -19.06 -2.73
CA LEU A 70 -14.80 -18.95 -2.30
C LEU A 70 -14.94 -18.33 -0.90
N TRP A 71 -14.06 -18.69 0.04
CA TRP A 71 -14.05 -18.07 1.36
C TRP A 71 -13.71 -16.58 1.30
N LYS A 72 -12.69 -16.21 0.52
CA LYS A 72 -12.32 -14.80 0.32
C LYS A 72 -13.45 -14.00 -0.32
N GLU A 73 -14.14 -14.58 -1.30
CA GLU A 73 -15.28 -13.98 -1.97
C GLU A 73 -16.49 -13.84 -1.03
N LYS A 74 -16.77 -14.86 -0.20
CA LYS A 74 -17.79 -14.78 0.85
C LYS A 74 -17.53 -13.58 1.77
N PHE A 75 -16.32 -13.45 2.32
CA PHE A 75 -15.97 -12.34 3.20
C PHE A 75 -16.07 -10.98 2.50
N TRP A 76 -15.66 -10.91 1.24
CA TRP A 76 -15.82 -9.70 0.44
C TRP A 76 -17.30 -9.30 0.32
N ILE A 77 -18.16 -10.22 -0.10
CA ILE A 77 -19.60 -9.97 -0.28
C ILE A 77 -20.25 -9.58 1.06
N GLU A 78 -19.96 -10.30 2.14
CA GLU A 78 -20.50 -9.99 3.46
C GLU A 78 -20.13 -8.57 3.91
N ASN A 79 -18.88 -8.18 3.73
CA ASN A 79 -18.45 -6.83 4.08
C ASN A 79 -19.06 -5.76 3.15
N GLN A 80 -19.22 -6.05 1.86
CA GLN A 80 -19.95 -5.16 0.95
C GLN A 80 -21.40 -4.96 1.38
N ILE A 81 -22.07 -6.01 1.88
CA ILE A 81 -23.42 -5.92 2.45
C ILE A 81 -23.42 -5.11 3.77
N ARG A 82 -22.37 -5.22 4.60
CA ARG A 82 -22.26 -4.39 5.82
C ARG A 82 -22.10 -2.91 5.46
N VAL A 83 -21.22 -2.61 4.50
CA VAL A 83 -21.02 -1.24 3.98
C VAL A 83 -22.27 -0.68 3.32
N SER A 84 -23.08 -1.50 2.64
CA SER A 84 -24.31 -1.02 2.00
C SER A 84 -25.37 -0.53 2.99
N LYS A 85 -25.30 -1.00 4.25
CA LYS A 85 -26.14 -0.53 5.35
C LYS A 85 -25.67 0.80 5.92
N GLU A 86 -24.41 1.18 5.69
CA GLU A 86 -23.86 2.45 6.15
C GLU A 86 -24.13 3.56 5.14
N ASP A 87 -24.69 4.68 5.58
CA ASP A 87 -24.93 5.86 4.72
C ASP A 87 -23.67 6.75 4.64
N SER A 88 -22.52 6.14 4.40
CA SER A 88 -21.24 6.84 4.34
C SER A 88 -20.38 6.34 3.19
N MET A 89 -19.39 7.16 2.78
CA MET A 89 -18.42 6.72 1.79
C MET A 89 -17.40 5.77 2.43
N SER A 90 -17.04 4.73 1.69
CA SER A 90 -16.11 3.68 2.10
C SER A 90 -15.01 3.48 1.04
N LEU A 91 -13.96 2.77 1.42
CA LEU A 91 -12.83 2.46 0.55
C LEU A 91 -12.81 0.97 0.25
N GLY A 92 -12.98 0.59 -1.01
CA GLY A 92 -12.71 -0.76 -1.48
C GLY A 92 -11.30 -0.89 -2.01
N ILE A 93 -10.60 -1.93 -1.63
CA ILE A 93 -9.31 -2.29 -2.20
C ILE A 93 -9.41 -3.73 -2.68
N ASN A 94 -9.34 -3.93 -3.98
CA ASN A 94 -9.36 -5.24 -4.61
C ASN A 94 -7.98 -5.52 -5.22
N PHE A 95 -7.20 -6.34 -4.52
CA PHE A 95 -5.85 -6.74 -4.93
C PHE A 95 -5.86 -7.72 -6.09
N LYS A 96 -6.90 -8.58 -6.20
CA LYS A 96 -7.10 -9.48 -7.34
C LYS A 96 -7.16 -8.72 -8.66
N ASP A 97 -7.99 -7.67 -8.69
CA ASP A 97 -8.15 -6.81 -9.87
C ASP A 97 -7.17 -5.63 -9.89
N SER A 98 -6.27 -5.53 -8.90
CA SER A 98 -5.35 -4.42 -8.71
C SER A 98 -6.05 -3.05 -8.79
N THR A 99 -7.15 -2.88 -8.08
CA THR A 99 -7.96 -1.65 -8.10
C THR A 99 -8.28 -1.15 -6.71
N ILE A 100 -8.29 0.16 -6.56
CA ILE A 100 -8.80 0.85 -5.38
C ILE A 100 -10.02 1.67 -5.81
N GLN A 101 -11.05 1.69 -4.98
CA GLN A 101 -12.29 2.37 -5.31
C GLN A 101 -12.88 3.08 -4.11
N LEU A 102 -13.28 4.33 -4.33
CA LEU A 102 -14.20 5.02 -3.43
C LEU A 102 -15.59 4.45 -3.68
N GLN A 103 -16.28 4.05 -2.62
CA GLN A 103 -17.62 3.48 -2.70
C GLN A 103 -18.62 4.29 -1.89
N PHE A 104 -19.88 4.20 -2.27
CA PHE A 104 -21.01 4.66 -1.48
C PHE A 104 -22.06 3.55 -1.46
N LYS A 105 -22.45 3.12 -0.26
CA LYS A 105 -23.34 1.95 -0.05
C LYS A 105 -22.90 0.67 -0.80
N GLY A 106 -21.59 0.43 -0.88
CA GLY A 106 -21.01 -0.73 -1.56
C GLY A 106 -20.87 -0.57 -3.09
N LEU A 107 -21.36 0.52 -3.67
CA LEU A 107 -21.26 0.81 -5.10
C LEU A 107 -20.03 1.68 -5.40
N PRO A 108 -19.19 1.33 -6.38
CA PRO A 108 -18.02 2.11 -6.74
C PRO A 108 -18.40 3.44 -7.42
N LEU A 109 -17.87 4.56 -6.92
CA LEU A 109 -18.02 5.91 -7.48
C LEU A 109 -16.78 6.34 -8.27
N ILE A 110 -15.60 6.11 -7.70
CA ILE A 110 -14.31 6.41 -8.32
C ILE A 110 -13.49 5.13 -8.26
N LYS A 111 -12.88 4.75 -9.39
CA LYS A 111 -12.01 3.58 -9.48
C LYS A 111 -10.65 4.01 -10.01
N SER A 112 -9.60 3.56 -9.35
CA SER A 112 -8.21 3.82 -9.69
C SER A 112 -7.45 2.50 -9.77
N ARG A 113 -6.49 2.42 -10.69
CA ARG A 113 -5.64 1.24 -10.87
C ARG A 113 -4.45 1.31 -9.92
N ILE A 114 -4.22 0.22 -9.20
CA ILE A 114 -3.02 0.01 -8.38
C ILE A 114 -1.87 -0.34 -9.32
N ALA A 115 -0.84 0.51 -9.33
CA ALA A 115 0.37 0.28 -10.11
C ALA A 115 1.29 -0.74 -9.43
N ARG A 116 1.38 -0.67 -8.10
CA ARG A 116 2.20 -1.59 -7.31
C ARG A 116 1.70 -1.71 -5.89
N THR A 117 2.02 -2.84 -5.26
CA THR A 117 1.83 -3.09 -3.83
C THR A 117 3.13 -3.57 -3.19
N TRP A 118 3.31 -3.29 -1.90
CA TRP A 118 4.43 -3.81 -1.12
C TRP A 118 4.03 -3.99 0.36
N PRO A 119 4.34 -5.10 1.02
CA PRO A 119 5.00 -6.29 0.50
C PRO A 119 4.18 -6.97 -0.59
N GLU A 120 4.87 -7.47 -1.62
CA GLU A 120 4.23 -8.30 -2.64
C GLU A 120 3.72 -9.56 -1.93
N HIS A 121 2.48 -10.00 -2.22
CA HIS A 121 1.91 -11.24 -1.66
C HIS A 121 1.61 -11.19 -0.15
N PHE A 122 1.50 -9.98 0.41
CA PHE A 122 1.14 -9.77 1.83
C PHE A 122 -0.14 -10.52 2.23
N LEU A 123 -1.12 -10.59 1.33
CA LEU A 123 -2.43 -11.18 1.60
C LEU A 123 -2.57 -12.65 1.21
N SER A 124 -1.76 -13.13 0.26
CA SER A 124 -1.83 -14.53 -0.20
C SER A 124 -1.12 -15.51 0.73
N SER A 125 -0.25 -15.03 1.60
CA SER A 125 0.49 -15.82 2.58
C SER A 125 -0.23 -16.00 3.93
N LEU A 126 -1.47 -15.51 4.05
CA LEU A 126 -2.26 -15.60 5.29
C LEU A 126 -2.91 -16.98 5.44
N SER A 127 -2.84 -17.54 6.65
CA SER A 127 -3.66 -18.70 7.03
C SER A 127 -5.15 -18.32 7.08
N ALA A 128 -6.04 -19.31 6.99
CA ALA A 128 -7.50 -19.12 7.04
C ALA A 128 -7.94 -18.29 8.25
N GLU A 129 -7.41 -18.66 9.41
CA GLU A 129 -7.71 -18.02 10.68
C GLU A 129 -7.22 -16.55 10.68
N ASN A 130 -6.01 -16.29 10.18
CA ASN A 130 -5.50 -14.93 10.11
C ASN A 130 -6.27 -14.08 9.10
N TYR A 131 -6.62 -14.66 7.95
CA TYR A 131 -7.40 -13.97 6.93
C TYR A 131 -8.78 -13.58 7.46
N SER A 132 -9.49 -14.51 8.10
CA SER A 132 -10.81 -14.24 8.67
C SER A 132 -10.77 -13.28 9.85
N LYS A 133 -9.75 -13.34 10.71
CA LYS A 133 -9.56 -12.35 11.79
C LYS A 133 -9.38 -10.93 11.23
N ILE A 134 -8.60 -10.79 10.15
CA ILE A 134 -8.34 -9.47 9.56
C ILE A 134 -9.52 -8.98 8.70
N PHE A 135 -10.01 -9.82 7.79
CA PHE A 135 -10.93 -9.45 6.71
C PHE A 135 -12.34 -10.00 6.88
N GLY A 136 -12.59 -10.87 7.86
CA GLY A 136 -13.94 -11.35 8.19
C GLY A 136 -14.82 -10.28 8.82
N HIS A 137 -14.24 -9.14 9.19
CA HIS A 137 -14.92 -7.99 9.79
C HIS A 137 -14.69 -6.72 8.97
N LEU A 138 -15.62 -5.78 9.11
CA LEU A 138 -15.49 -4.47 8.47
C LEU A 138 -14.34 -3.70 9.14
N LEU A 139 -13.36 -3.28 8.34
CA LEU A 139 -12.25 -2.48 8.82
C LEU A 139 -12.66 -1.01 8.88
N THR A 140 -12.19 -0.28 9.88
CA THR A 140 -12.44 1.16 10.02
C THR A 140 -11.14 1.92 10.17
N ILE A 141 -11.11 3.15 9.67
CA ILE A 141 -9.98 4.07 9.84
C ILE A 141 -10.02 4.67 11.24
N ASP A 142 -8.98 4.42 12.03
CA ASP A 142 -8.81 5.02 13.36
C ASP A 142 -8.03 6.34 13.29
N ASN A 143 -6.83 6.27 12.70
CA ASN A 143 -5.91 7.39 12.58
C ASN A 143 -5.45 7.51 11.14
N ALA A 144 -5.57 8.72 10.57
CA ALA A 144 -5.13 9.03 9.22
C ALA A 144 -4.23 10.26 9.22
N ASP A 145 -3.11 10.17 8.51
CA ASP A 145 -2.15 11.25 8.33
C ASP A 145 -1.82 11.39 6.84
N ALA A 146 -1.75 12.63 6.35
CA ALA A 146 -1.45 12.92 4.96
C ALA A 146 -0.62 14.19 4.81
N ASN A 147 0.18 14.24 3.75
CA ASN A 147 1.01 15.40 3.46
C ASN A 147 0.26 16.61 2.88
N ILE A 148 -1.06 16.51 2.72
CA ILE A 148 -1.95 17.62 2.35
C ILE A 148 -3.16 17.69 3.29
N SER A 149 -3.69 18.90 3.46
CA SER A 149 -4.94 19.10 4.19
C SER A 149 -6.11 18.49 3.41
N LYS A 150 -6.96 17.75 4.12
CA LYS A 150 -8.19 17.15 3.57
C LYS A 150 -9.18 18.20 3.03
N ARG A 151 -9.20 19.38 3.63
CA ARG A 151 -10.00 20.53 3.20
C ARG A 151 -9.06 21.72 3.01
N PRO A 152 -8.69 22.08 1.76
CA PRO A 152 -7.83 23.22 1.53
C PRO A 152 -8.59 24.51 1.86
N PHE A 153 -7.99 25.38 2.68
CA PHE A 153 -8.52 26.71 2.91
C PHE A 153 -8.13 27.60 1.72
N ARG A 154 -9.11 28.19 1.05
CA ARG A 154 -8.85 29.25 0.06
C ARG A 154 -8.81 30.59 0.79
N LYS A 155 -7.68 31.29 0.74
CA LYS A 155 -7.60 32.67 1.23
C LYS A 155 -8.23 33.60 0.20
N MET A 156 -9.32 34.24 0.56
CA MET A 156 -9.95 35.26 -0.26
C MET A 156 -9.45 36.63 0.21
N LYS A 157 -8.94 37.47 -0.70
CA LYS A 157 -8.70 38.88 -0.37
C LYS A 157 -9.97 39.62 -0.73
N VAL A 158 -10.57 40.21 0.29
CA VAL A 158 -11.68 41.14 0.10
C VAL A 158 -11.06 42.47 -0.27
N THR A 159 -11.25 42.89 -1.51
CA THR A 159 -10.89 44.24 -1.96
C THR A 159 -12.02 45.20 -1.55
N ALA A 160 -11.69 46.45 -1.22
CA ALA A 160 -12.65 47.45 -0.74
C ALA A 160 -13.84 47.72 -1.69
N GLU A 161 -13.72 47.31 -2.95
CA GLU A 161 -14.72 47.46 -4.01
C GLU A 161 -15.69 46.25 -4.13
N GLY A 162 -15.69 45.32 -3.17
CA GLY A 162 -16.60 44.16 -3.17
C GLY A 162 -16.22 43.05 -4.15
N ASN A 163 -15.22 43.27 -5.01
CA ASN A 163 -14.63 42.23 -5.85
C ASN A 163 -13.80 41.28 -4.99
N THR A 164 -14.34 40.09 -4.73
CA THR A 164 -13.60 38.98 -4.12
C THR A 164 -12.71 38.33 -5.18
N GLN A 165 -11.43 38.67 -5.19
CA GLN A 165 -10.45 37.89 -5.94
C GLN A 165 -9.87 36.81 -5.01
N ALA A 166 -9.92 35.55 -5.46
CA ALA A 166 -9.20 34.48 -4.79
C ALA A 166 -7.72 34.84 -4.84
N VAL A 167 -7.09 35.02 -3.68
CA VAL A 167 -5.64 35.08 -3.66
C VAL A 167 -5.20 33.66 -3.87
N ASP A 168 -4.55 33.41 -5.00
CA ASP A 168 -3.87 32.15 -5.27
C ASP A 168 -2.62 32.10 -4.36
N SER A 169 -2.83 32.11 -3.06
CA SER A 169 -1.75 32.00 -2.09
C SER A 169 -1.28 30.56 -2.14
N LEU A 170 -0.26 30.32 -2.97
CA LEU A 170 0.75 29.27 -2.86
C LEU A 170 0.29 28.11 -1.97
N THR A 171 -0.73 27.36 -2.40
CA THR A 171 -1.04 26.11 -1.74
C THR A 171 0.14 25.21 -2.07
N TYR A 172 1.02 24.99 -1.10
CA TYR A 172 2.14 24.07 -1.24
C TYR A 172 1.60 22.75 -1.76
N LYS A 173 1.81 22.48 -3.05
CA LYS A 173 1.51 21.21 -3.67
C LYS A 173 2.75 20.34 -3.48
N PRO A 174 2.72 19.34 -2.58
CA PRO A 174 3.85 18.43 -2.46
C PRO A 174 4.08 17.75 -3.81
N LYS A 175 5.34 17.40 -4.09
CA LYS A 175 5.75 16.77 -5.35
C LYS A 175 5.06 15.42 -5.62
N ALA A 176 4.64 14.73 -4.56
CA ALA A 176 3.88 13.49 -4.62
C ALA A 176 2.95 13.40 -3.41
N PHE A 177 1.70 13.01 -3.63
CA PHE A 177 0.71 12.78 -2.57
C PHE A 177 1.07 11.54 -1.74
N SER A 178 0.88 11.65 -0.44
CA SER A 178 1.11 10.57 0.50
C SER A 178 0.07 10.62 1.59
N TRP A 179 -0.65 9.52 1.76
CA TRP A 179 -1.65 9.34 2.79
C TRP A 179 -1.42 8.00 3.47
N SER A 180 -1.37 7.99 4.80
CA SER A 180 -1.27 6.78 5.59
C SER A 180 -2.38 6.74 6.62
N PHE A 181 -2.84 5.55 6.94
CA PHE A 181 -3.81 5.34 8.00
C PHE A 181 -3.63 3.99 8.68
N VAL A 182 -4.11 3.89 9.90
CA VAL A 182 -4.13 2.65 10.69
C VAL A 182 -5.58 2.20 10.85
N THR A 183 -5.81 0.91 10.63
CA THR A 183 -7.11 0.29 10.83
C THR A 183 -7.31 -0.18 12.28
N ASN A 184 -8.55 -0.42 12.66
CA ASN A 184 -8.93 -1.03 13.95
C ASN A 184 -8.22 -2.36 14.27
N ASN A 185 -7.79 -3.10 13.24
CA ASN A 185 -7.00 -4.33 13.40
C ASN A 185 -5.48 -4.08 13.45
N ASN A 186 -5.07 -2.84 13.72
CA ASN A 186 -3.68 -2.38 13.77
C ASN A 186 -2.86 -2.72 12.52
N ILE A 187 -3.47 -2.61 11.34
CA ILE A 187 -2.78 -2.70 10.05
C ILE A 187 -2.64 -1.29 9.51
N ARG A 188 -1.41 -0.90 9.15
CA ARG A 188 -1.14 0.38 8.53
C ARG A 188 -1.20 0.24 7.02
N ILE A 189 -1.95 1.12 6.37
CA ILE A 189 -2.00 1.22 4.91
C ILE A 189 -1.44 2.58 4.51
N VAL A 190 -0.49 2.58 3.58
CA VAL A 190 0.19 3.77 3.06
C VAL A 190 -0.09 3.85 1.56
N ILE A 191 -0.86 4.86 1.17
CA ILE A 191 -1.18 5.16 -0.22
C ILE A 191 -0.26 6.28 -0.71
N LYS A 192 0.44 6.01 -1.81
CA LYS A 192 1.35 6.96 -2.46
C LYS A 192 0.84 7.27 -3.86
N GLY A 193 0.75 8.56 -4.16
CA GLY A 193 0.52 9.08 -5.50
C GLY A 193 1.78 8.99 -6.35
N TYR A 194 1.67 8.55 -7.60
CA TYR A 194 2.70 8.76 -8.62
C TYR A 194 2.16 9.69 -9.71
N GLY A 195 3.02 10.61 -10.16
CA GLY A 195 2.67 11.57 -11.21
C GLY A 195 2.67 10.90 -12.60
N THR A 196 1.64 11.16 -13.39
CA THR A 196 1.55 10.71 -14.80
C THR A 196 2.04 11.74 -15.81
N ASP A 197 2.35 12.96 -15.38
CA ASP A 197 2.57 14.11 -16.29
C ASP A 197 4.02 14.20 -16.82
N SER A 198 4.85 13.16 -16.63
CA SER A 198 6.20 13.11 -17.21
C SER A 198 6.55 11.69 -17.65
N LEU A 199 6.90 11.53 -18.92
CA LEU A 199 7.26 10.31 -19.64
C LEU A 199 8.43 9.48 -19.05
N GLU A 200 8.98 9.78 -17.87
CA GLU A 200 10.26 9.21 -17.43
C GLU A 200 10.47 9.06 -15.91
N ILE A 201 9.43 9.14 -15.07
CA ILE A 201 9.62 8.87 -13.63
C ILE A 201 9.14 7.46 -13.33
N VAL A 202 10.04 6.49 -13.48
CA VAL A 202 9.89 5.18 -12.84
C VAL A 202 9.73 5.45 -11.34
N PRO A 203 8.59 5.10 -10.71
CA PRO A 203 8.41 5.38 -9.30
C PRO A 203 9.50 4.64 -8.53
N SER A 204 10.24 5.36 -7.68
CA SER A 204 11.32 4.75 -6.90
C SER A 204 10.74 4.09 -5.64
N PHE A 205 9.89 3.08 -5.86
CA PHE A 205 9.09 2.38 -4.85
C PHE A 205 9.91 1.96 -3.63
N ARG A 206 11.13 1.45 -3.84
CA ARG A 206 12.04 1.04 -2.76
C ARG A 206 12.53 2.21 -1.93
N SER A 207 12.84 3.33 -2.58
CA SER A 207 13.29 4.54 -1.88
C SER A 207 12.16 5.13 -1.04
N ASP A 208 10.90 5.02 -1.48
CA ASP A 208 9.74 5.48 -0.72
C ASP A 208 9.52 4.65 0.53
N VAL A 209 9.60 3.32 0.42
CA VAL A 209 9.51 2.41 1.58
C VAL A 209 10.64 2.68 2.57
N LEU A 210 11.87 2.86 2.07
CA LEU A 210 13.03 3.15 2.91
C LEU A 210 12.90 4.51 3.62
N LYS A 211 12.53 5.57 2.89
CA LYS A 211 12.29 6.91 3.46
C LYS A 211 11.22 6.87 4.54
N PHE A 212 10.12 6.16 4.28
CA PHE A 212 9.05 6.00 5.26
C PHE A 212 9.56 5.33 6.53
N ARG A 213 10.30 4.22 6.41
CA ARG A 213 10.86 3.49 7.56
C ARG A 213 11.90 4.29 8.35
N ILE A 214 12.73 5.09 7.67
CA ILE A 214 13.70 5.98 8.32
C ILE A 214 12.97 7.07 9.10
N ALA A 215 11.98 7.71 8.48
CA ALA A 215 11.17 8.74 9.13
C ALA A 215 10.44 8.17 10.36
N GLU A 216 9.86 6.98 10.23
CA GLU A 216 9.20 6.27 11.33
C GLU A 216 10.18 5.97 12.48
N LYS A 217 11.32 5.32 12.22
CA LYS A 217 12.31 5.00 13.26
C LYS A 217 12.86 6.23 13.97
N THR A 218 12.95 7.38 13.29
CA THR A 218 13.41 8.64 13.89
C THR A 218 12.39 9.21 14.87
N ILE A 219 11.09 8.94 14.64
CA ILE A 219 9.99 9.46 15.45
C ILE A 219 9.54 8.44 16.52
N SER A 220 9.77 7.14 16.30
CA SER A 220 9.08 6.07 17.02
C SER A 220 10.00 4.92 17.47
N ALA A 221 11.20 5.25 17.99
CA ALA A 221 12.17 4.27 18.50
C ALA A 221 11.61 3.24 19.53
N PHE A 222 10.40 3.47 20.05
CA PHE A 222 9.73 2.66 21.08
C PHE A 222 8.36 2.09 20.68
N THR A 223 7.92 2.18 19.42
CA THR A 223 6.57 1.69 19.04
C THR A 223 6.56 0.23 18.62
N ASP A 224 5.53 -0.49 19.05
CA ASP A 224 5.21 -1.85 18.61
C ASP A 224 5.10 -1.93 17.08
N PHE A 225 5.52 -3.08 16.54
CA PHE A 225 5.55 -3.29 15.09
C PHE A 225 4.13 -3.31 14.51
N THR A 226 3.80 -2.32 13.67
CA THR A 226 2.55 -2.30 12.90
C THR A 226 2.78 -2.86 11.50
N PRO A 227 2.14 -3.97 11.08
CA PRO A 227 2.23 -4.45 9.72
C PRO A 227 1.78 -3.35 8.74
N THR A 228 2.65 -3.02 7.78
CA THR A 228 2.45 -1.87 6.89
C THR A 228 2.38 -2.30 5.44
N LEU A 229 1.28 -1.96 4.77
CA LEU A 229 1.02 -2.20 3.36
C LEU A 229 1.11 -0.90 2.57
N PHE A 230 1.95 -0.88 1.54
CA PHE A 230 2.12 0.25 0.64
C PHE A 230 1.38 -0.03 -0.68
N ILE A 231 0.66 0.98 -1.16
CA ILE A 231 -0.13 0.94 -2.38
C ILE A 231 0.21 2.18 -3.19
N TRP A 232 0.58 2.01 -4.47
CA TRP A 232 0.86 3.13 -5.37
C TRP A 232 -0.24 3.26 -6.42
N ILE A 233 -0.80 4.46 -6.55
CA ILE A 233 -1.89 4.83 -7.46
C ILE A 233 -1.63 6.21 -8.08
N ASN A 234 -2.42 6.60 -9.08
CA ASN A 234 -2.27 7.93 -9.70
C ASN A 234 -2.44 9.05 -8.65
N ASP A 235 -1.58 10.06 -8.69
CA ASP A 235 -1.56 11.17 -7.74
C ASP A 235 -2.90 11.93 -7.66
N LYS A 236 -3.49 12.27 -8.81
CA LYS A 236 -4.77 13.01 -8.90
C LYS A 236 -5.92 12.18 -8.34
N GLU A 237 -5.93 10.88 -8.62
CA GLU A 237 -6.95 9.95 -8.13
C GLU A 237 -6.81 9.69 -6.63
N ALA A 238 -5.57 9.56 -6.13
CA ALA A 238 -5.28 9.39 -4.72
C ALA A 238 -5.75 10.57 -3.88
N GLU A 239 -5.46 11.78 -4.36
CA GLU A 239 -5.91 13.02 -3.74
C GLU A 239 -7.44 13.12 -3.74
N ALA A 240 -8.10 12.77 -4.87
CA ALA A 240 -9.55 12.79 -4.97
C ALA A 240 -10.21 11.81 -3.98
N ILE A 241 -9.72 10.57 -3.89
CA ILE A 241 -10.21 9.55 -2.94
C ILE A 241 -10.04 10.04 -1.49
N TYR A 242 -8.85 10.54 -1.14
CA TYR A 242 -8.57 11.02 0.22
C TYR A 242 -9.47 12.17 0.66
N ARG A 243 -9.72 13.13 -0.24
CA ARG A 243 -10.58 14.28 0.04
C ARG A 243 -12.05 13.90 0.18
N ALA A 244 -12.51 12.89 -0.59
CA ALA A 244 -13.89 12.43 -0.57
C ALA A 244 -14.21 11.55 0.64
N LEU A 245 -13.28 10.70 1.08
CA LEU A 245 -13.51 9.79 2.22
C LEU A 245 -13.82 10.56 3.52
N PRO A 246 -14.68 10.06 4.42
CA PRO A 246 -14.82 10.60 5.76
C PRO A 246 -13.56 10.35 6.60
N LYS A 247 -13.47 10.95 7.80
CA LYS A 247 -12.32 10.73 8.71
C LYS A 247 -12.28 9.29 9.24
N LYS A 248 -13.43 8.76 9.61
CA LYS A 248 -13.64 7.38 10.04
C LYS A 248 -14.40 6.63 8.94
N ALA A 249 -13.70 6.30 7.86
CA ALA A 249 -14.29 5.55 6.76
C ALA A 249 -14.16 4.05 6.99
N SER A 250 -15.13 3.31 6.50
CA SER A 250 -15.09 1.86 6.43
C SER A 250 -14.25 1.41 5.23
N ILE A 251 -13.52 0.32 5.40
CA ILE A 251 -12.61 -0.23 4.40
C ILE A 251 -12.97 -1.69 4.16
N VAL A 252 -13.04 -2.06 2.88
CA VAL A 252 -13.26 -3.44 2.45
C VAL A 252 -12.08 -3.87 1.59
N ILE A 253 -11.53 -5.05 1.87
CA ILE A 253 -10.37 -5.59 1.17
C ILE A 253 -10.71 -6.95 0.57
N HIS A 254 -10.27 -7.17 -0.68
CA HIS A 254 -10.35 -8.44 -1.39
C HIS A 254 -9.01 -8.76 -2.03
N ASN A 255 -8.65 -10.05 -2.08
CA ASN A 255 -7.40 -10.54 -2.66
C ASN A 255 -7.64 -11.82 -3.46
#